data_AF-A0A4V0IAZ2-F1
#
_entry.id   AF-A0A4V0IAZ2-F1
#
_cell.length_a   1.000
_cell.length_b   1.000
_cell.length_c   1.000
_cell.angle_alpha   90.00
_cell.angle_beta   90.00
_cell.angle_gamma   90.00
#
_symmetry.space_group_name_H-M   'P 1'
#
loop_
_entity.id
_entity.type
_entity.pdbx_description
1 polymer ?
#
loop_
_entity_poly.entity_id
_entity_poly.type
_entity_poly.pdbx_seq_one_letter_code
_entity_poly.pdbx_strand_id
1 'polypeptide(L)'
;MPQMPKRVKYRKSQRGVVRGSTTRKKYLGVIKGFAQRGNYVAYGDYGLQSLEGGWLSAECIESGRITMTRFVSGEGRYYIRVFPHKPVTSIPAETRMGKGKGEPEYWAAVVRAGQVLFEIGGLPEAAAKDCLARVAYKMPFKCRFVTRRPNV
;
A
#
# COMPACT_ATOMS: atom_id res chain seq x y z
N MET A 1 -4.14 -11.18 10.13
CA MET A 1 -2.82 -10.70 10.60
C MET A 1 -3.03 -9.31 11.20
N PRO A 2 -2.32 -8.89 12.27
CA PRO A 2 -2.55 -7.57 12.84
C PRO A 2 -2.20 -6.49 11.82
N GLN A 3 -3.23 -5.75 11.41
CA GLN A 3 -3.20 -4.64 10.45
C GLN A 3 -2.63 -3.35 11.09
N MET A 4 -1.90 -3.49 12.19
CA MET A 4 -1.30 -2.40 12.96
C MET A 4 0.00 -2.83 13.64
N PRO A 5 0.90 -1.89 13.99
CA PRO A 5 2.11 -2.20 14.73
C PRO A 5 1.80 -2.65 16.17
N LYS A 6 2.52 -3.66 16.67
CA LYS A 6 2.34 -4.19 18.03
C LYS A 6 2.57 -3.13 19.13
N ARG A 7 3.57 -2.27 18.95
CA ARG A 7 3.89 -1.18 19.88
C ARG A 7 4.50 -0.03 19.10
N VAL A 8 4.03 1.19 19.37
CA VAL A 8 4.60 2.42 18.78
C VAL A 8 5.09 3.37 19.87
N LYS A 9 6.19 4.07 19.58
CA LYS A 9 6.74 5.11 20.47
C LYS A 9 5.80 6.32 20.56
N TYR A 10 5.22 6.72 19.44
CA TYR A 10 4.32 7.87 19.34
C TYR A 10 3.00 7.45 18.65
N ARG A 11 1.89 7.60 19.38
CA ARG A 11 0.55 7.24 18.87
C ARG A 11 -0.03 8.29 17.92
N LYS A 12 0.27 9.58 18.14
CA LYS A 12 -0.22 10.70 17.33
C LYS A 12 0.93 11.31 16.54
N SER A 13 1.11 10.87 15.30
CA SER A 13 2.18 11.37 14.40
C SER A 13 1.65 12.41 13.42
N GLN A 14 2.43 13.42 13.07
CA GLN A 14 2.04 14.38 12.03
C GLN A 14 1.69 13.63 10.73
N ARG A 15 0.58 14.04 10.10
CA ARG A 15 0.15 13.46 8.81
C ARG A 15 1.22 13.66 7.73
N GLY A 16 1.98 14.76 7.82
CA GLY A 16 2.98 15.15 6.83
C GLY A 16 2.31 15.78 5.61
N VAL A 17 2.92 16.80 5.03
CA VAL A 17 2.41 17.38 3.78
C VAL A 17 2.90 16.52 2.63
N VAL A 18 1.95 16.03 1.87
CA VAL A 18 2.17 15.14 0.77
C VAL A 18 2.12 16.00 -0.51
N ARG A 19 3.21 16.75 -0.78
CA ARG A 19 3.29 17.73 -1.88
C ARG A 19 3.58 17.03 -3.22
N GLY A 20 2.53 16.67 -3.95
CA GLY A 20 2.66 16.18 -5.32
C GLY A 20 3.20 17.24 -6.30
N SER A 21 3.83 16.79 -7.38
CA SER A 21 4.27 17.61 -8.52
C SER A 21 3.13 17.99 -9.47
N THR A 22 1.89 17.58 -9.20
CA THR A 22 0.78 17.71 -10.15
C THR A 22 -0.38 18.46 -9.50
N THR A 23 -0.68 19.62 -10.07
CA THR A 23 -1.66 20.64 -9.65
C THR A 23 -3.13 20.18 -9.54
N ARG A 24 -3.46 18.88 -9.57
CA ARG A 24 -4.86 18.43 -9.80
C ARG A 24 -5.56 17.56 -8.74
N LYS A 25 -5.02 17.35 -7.53
CA LYS A 25 -5.82 16.73 -6.44
C LYS A 25 -5.29 17.18 -5.06
N LYS A 26 -5.82 18.30 -4.56
CA LYS A 26 -5.45 18.87 -3.26
C LYS A 26 -5.91 18.05 -2.03
N TYR A 27 -6.80 17.06 -2.22
CA TYR A 27 -7.51 16.39 -1.11
C TYR A 27 -7.11 14.92 -0.84
N LEU A 28 -6.23 14.34 -1.64
CA LEU A 28 -5.67 13.00 -1.40
C LEU A 28 -4.15 13.12 -1.41
N GLY A 29 -3.51 12.95 -0.25
CA GLY A 29 -2.08 13.21 -0.09
C GLY A 29 -1.21 12.55 -1.17
N VAL A 30 -0.67 13.35 -2.10
CA VAL A 30 0.16 12.90 -3.22
C VAL A 30 1.64 12.82 -2.81
N ILE A 31 2.16 11.61 -2.60
CA ILE A 31 3.55 11.42 -2.12
C ILE A 31 4.55 11.87 -3.18
N LYS A 32 5.38 12.87 -2.83
CA LYS A 32 6.40 13.42 -3.72
C LYS A 32 7.49 12.37 -3.98
N GLY A 33 7.89 12.29 -5.24
CA GLY A 33 9.05 11.55 -5.68
C GLY A 33 8.80 10.06 -5.88
N PHE A 34 9.75 9.44 -6.58
CA PHE A 34 9.73 8.01 -6.86
C PHE A 34 10.27 7.20 -5.67
N ALA A 35 9.88 5.93 -5.62
CA ALA A 35 10.41 4.97 -4.68
C ALA A 35 11.88 4.70 -4.97
N GLN A 36 12.75 5.04 -4.02
CA GLN A 36 14.18 4.69 -4.07
C GLN A 36 14.45 3.28 -3.52
N ARG A 37 13.52 2.74 -2.74
CA ARG A 37 13.61 1.42 -2.10
C ARG A 37 12.35 0.63 -2.40
N GLY A 38 12.47 -0.70 -2.44
CA GLY A 38 11.33 -1.59 -2.68
C GLY A 38 10.67 -1.34 -4.04
N ASN A 39 11.45 -0.89 -5.03
CA ASN A 39 11.00 -0.54 -6.37
C ASN A 39 11.21 -1.65 -7.40
N TYR A 40 11.68 -2.82 -6.97
CA TYR A 40 11.85 -4.04 -7.76
C TYR A 40 11.26 -5.25 -7.02
N VAL A 41 10.94 -6.29 -7.78
CA VAL A 41 10.48 -7.58 -7.27
C VAL A 41 11.68 -8.32 -6.67
N ALA A 42 11.64 -8.65 -5.38
CA ALA A 42 12.80 -9.26 -4.70
C ALA A 42 12.58 -10.71 -4.26
N TYR A 43 11.35 -11.10 -3.93
CA TYR A 43 11.03 -12.43 -3.41
C TYR A 43 10.30 -13.28 -4.44
N GLY A 44 9.20 -12.75 -5.01
CA GLY A 44 8.41 -13.45 -6.02
C GLY A 44 9.01 -13.38 -7.42
N ASP A 45 8.24 -13.88 -8.38
CA ASP A 45 8.52 -13.82 -9.82
C ASP A 45 7.81 -12.62 -10.48
N TYR A 46 6.67 -12.23 -9.91
CA TYR A 46 5.83 -11.14 -10.38
C TYR A 46 5.48 -10.20 -9.24
N GLY A 47 5.16 -8.95 -9.57
CA GLY A 47 4.76 -7.95 -8.58
C GLY A 47 3.75 -6.93 -9.09
N LEU A 48 3.05 -6.32 -8.14
CA LEU A 48 2.18 -5.17 -8.37
C LEU A 48 2.89 -3.90 -7.92
N GLN A 49 3.24 -3.04 -8.88
CA GLN A 49 3.92 -1.79 -8.64
C GLN A 49 2.94 -0.61 -8.72
N SER A 50 3.01 0.29 -7.75
CA SER A 50 2.25 1.54 -7.75
C SER A 50 2.78 2.52 -8.80
N LEU A 51 1.88 3.22 -9.50
CA LEU A 51 2.22 4.29 -10.45
C LEU A 51 2.06 5.68 -9.82
N GLU A 52 1.27 5.78 -8.76
CA GLU A 52 1.01 7.02 -8.04
C GLU A 52 1.38 6.85 -6.56
N GLY A 53 1.68 7.96 -5.90
CA GLY A 53 1.97 7.99 -4.47
C GLY A 53 0.72 8.32 -3.66
N GLY A 54 0.51 7.61 -2.55
CA GLY A 54 -0.63 7.84 -1.66
C GLY A 54 -0.58 7.04 -0.37
N TRP A 55 -1.59 7.23 0.47
CA TRP A 55 -1.76 6.40 1.68
C TRP A 55 -2.56 5.16 1.33
N LEU A 56 -2.01 3.99 1.66
CA LEU A 56 -2.67 2.72 1.51
C LEU A 56 -3.16 2.26 2.88
N SER A 57 -4.47 2.22 3.09
CA SER A 57 -5.05 1.78 4.36
C SER A 57 -4.75 0.30 4.62
N ALA A 58 -4.70 -0.08 5.89
CA ALA A 58 -4.50 -1.47 6.29
C ALA A 58 -5.63 -2.40 5.78
N GLU A 59 -6.85 -1.87 5.67
CA GLU A 59 -7.99 -2.57 5.07
C GLU A 59 -7.78 -2.88 3.59
N CYS A 60 -7.26 -1.93 2.81
CA CYS A 60 -6.90 -2.18 1.41
C CYS A 60 -5.81 -3.25 1.29
N ILE A 61 -4.82 -3.26 2.20
CA ILE A 61 -3.78 -4.29 2.25
C ILE A 61 -4.41 -5.67 2.51
N GLU A 62 -5.32 -5.76 3.48
CA GLU A 62 -6.03 -7.01 3.79
C GLU A 62 -6.90 -7.49 2.63
N SER A 63 -7.64 -6.58 1.97
CA SER A 63 -8.46 -6.89 0.79
C SER A 63 -7.59 -7.46 -0.35
N GLY A 64 -6.41 -6.89 -0.56
CA GLY A 64 -5.40 -7.43 -1.47
C GLY A 64 -4.95 -8.83 -1.07
N ARG A 65 -4.56 -9.02 0.19
CA ARG A 65 -4.14 -10.33 0.74
C ARG A 65 -5.19 -11.42 0.57
N ILE A 66 -6.45 -11.13 0.90
CA ILE A 66 -7.56 -12.10 0.76
C ILE A 66 -7.70 -12.52 -0.70
N THR A 67 -7.60 -11.57 -1.63
CA THR A 67 -7.66 -11.84 -3.07
C THR A 67 -6.53 -12.75 -3.52
N MET A 68 -5.29 -12.46 -3.08
CA MET A 68 -4.13 -13.30 -3.39
C MET A 68 -4.26 -14.69 -2.78
N THR A 69 -4.73 -14.79 -1.52
CA THR A 69 -4.90 -16.08 -0.84
C THR A 69 -5.88 -16.98 -1.59
N ARG A 70 -7.02 -16.42 -2.04
CA ARG A 70 -8.05 -17.15 -2.81
C ARG A 70 -7.57 -17.57 -4.19
N PHE A 71 -6.60 -16.87 -4.76
CA PHE A 71 -6.09 -17.16 -6.08
C PHE A 71 -4.94 -18.18 -6.03
N VAL A 72 -4.05 -18.04 -5.04
CA VAL A 72 -2.88 -18.89 -4.88
C VAL A 72 -3.26 -20.30 -4.39
N SER A 73 -4.32 -20.44 -3.57
CA SER A 73 -4.96 -21.72 -3.18
C SER A 73 -4.04 -22.92 -2.89
N GLY A 74 -2.80 -22.67 -2.45
CA GLY A 74 -1.80 -23.69 -2.09
C GLY A 74 -0.63 -23.87 -3.07
N GLU A 75 -0.78 -23.49 -4.35
CA GLU A 75 0.21 -23.79 -5.41
C GLU A 75 1.27 -22.70 -5.60
N GLY A 76 1.42 -21.77 -4.64
CA GLY A 76 2.39 -20.70 -4.75
C GLY A 76 2.61 -19.94 -3.46
N ARG A 77 3.40 -18.87 -3.55
CA ARG A 77 3.70 -17.98 -2.43
C ARG A 77 3.35 -16.56 -2.82
N TYR A 78 2.82 -15.81 -1.86
CA TYR A 78 2.61 -14.38 -2.02
C TYR A 78 3.34 -13.61 -0.91
N TYR A 79 3.75 -12.40 -1.23
CA TYR A 79 4.43 -11.51 -0.32
C TYR A 79 3.74 -10.17 -0.29
N ILE A 80 3.55 -9.64 0.92
CA ILE A 80 3.10 -8.26 1.13
C ILE A 80 4.35 -7.43 1.41
N ARG A 81 4.63 -6.46 0.55
CA ARG A 81 5.85 -5.63 0.62
C ARG A 81 5.68 -4.36 1.43
N VAL A 82 4.44 -4.05 1.83
CA VAL A 82 4.07 -2.83 2.53
C VAL A 82 3.47 -3.14 3.88
N PHE A 83 3.82 -2.35 4.88
CA PHE A 83 3.32 -2.50 6.24
C PHE A 83 2.65 -1.20 6.73
N PRO A 84 1.45 -1.26 7.32
CA PRO A 84 0.74 -0.09 7.81
C PRO A 84 1.34 0.43 9.11
N HIS A 85 2.32 1.32 9.00
CA HIS A 85 3.11 1.85 10.13
C HIS A 85 2.72 3.27 10.54
N LYS A 86 1.88 3.96 9.77
CA LYS A 86 1.52 5.35 10.03
C LYS A 86 0.12 5.45 10.64
N PRO A 87 -0.05 6.03 11.85
CA PRO A 87 -1.37 6.25 12.42
C PRO A 87 -2.03 7.47 11.77
N VAL A 88 -3.29 7.32 11.37
CA VAL A 88 -4.15 8.40 10.88
C VAL A 88 -5.21 8.70 11.94
N THR A 89 -5.25 9.94 12.40
CA THR A 89 -6.15 10.39 13.48
C THR A 89 -7.38 11.09 12.93
N SER A 90 -8.55 10.91 13.54
CA SER A 90 -9.77 11.65 13.18
C SER A 90 -10.41 12.31 14.40
N ILE A 91 -11.18 13.37 14.16
CA ILE A 91 -11.94 14.10 15.18
C ILE A 91 -13.42 13.73 14.96
N PRO A 92 -14.21 13.46 16.02
CA PRO A 92 -15.63 13.16 15.88
C PRO A 92 -16.40 14.28 15.17
N ALA A 93 -17.38 13.89 14.35
CA ALA A 93 -18.15 14.81 13.51
C ALA A 93 -18.89 15.90 14.31
N GLU A 94 -19.29 15.61 15.55
CA GLU A 94 -20.11 16.48 16.40
C GLU A 94 -19.29 17.45 17.27
N THR A 95 -17.99 17.60 17.00
CA THR A 95 -17.10 18.45 17.81
C THR A 95 -16.60 19.67 17.04
N ARG A 96 -16.54 20.81 17.73
CA ARG A 96 -15.94 22.04 17.18
C ARG A 96 -14.42 21.93 17.09
N MET A 97 -13.85 22.67 16.14
CA MET A 97 -12.40 22.82 15.97
C MET A 97 -11.75 23.46 17.21
N GLY A 98 -10.46 23.18 17.44
CA GLY A 98 -9.66 23.81 18.51
C GLY A 98 -9.30 22.90 19.69
N LYS A 99 -9.88 21.70 19.81
CA LYS A 99 -9.59 20.73 20.89
C LYS A 99 -8.31 19.92 20.69
N GLY A 100 -7.42 20.36 19.81
CA GLY A 100 -6.20 19.63 19.46
C GLY A 100 -6.45 18.45 18.52
N LYS A 101 -5.57 17.45 18.58
CA LYS A 101 -5.56 16.32 17.64
C LYS A 101 -6.32 15.11 18.18
N GLY A 102 -7.23 14.59 17.37
CA GLY A 102 -8.05 13.42 17.70
C GLY A 102 -7.28 12.11 17.87
N GLU A 103 -8.03 11.04 18.15
CA GLU A 103 -7.47 9.70 18.36
C GLU A 103 -7.11 9.00 17.04
N PRO A 104 -6.13 8.08 17.03
CA PRO A 104 -5.85 7.23 15.87
C PRO A 104 -7.07 6.38 15.50
N GLU A 105 -7.54 6.54 14.27
CA GLU A 105 -8.70 5.82 13.72
C GLU A 105 -8.25 4.57 12.95
N TYR A 106 -7.28 4.74 12.05
CA TYR A 106 -6.74 3.63 11.25
C TYR A 106 -5.24 3.77 11.00
N TRP A 107 -4.65 2.69 10.50
CA TRP A 107 -3.25 2.63 10.11
C TRP A 107 -3.11 2.59 8.59
N ALA A 108 -2.11 3.28 8.08
CA ALA A 108 -1.82 3.33 6.66
C ALA A 108 -0.33 3.12 6.39
N ALA A 109 -0.03 2.57 5.21
CA ALA A 109 1.29 2.56 4.63
C ALA A 109 1.45 3.79 3.72
N VAL A 110 2.64 4.40 3.78
CA VAL A 110 3.05 5.49 2.90
C VAL A 110 3.64 4.86 1.63
N VAL A 111 2.97 5.02 0.49
CA VAL A 111 3.37 4.41 -0.79
C VAL A 111 3.87 5.47 -1.76
N ARG A 112 5.05 5.28 -2.34
CA ARG A 112 5.57 6.15 -3.40
C ARG A 112 5.37 5.54 -4.78
N ALA A 113 5.24 6.37 -5.80
CA ALA A 113 5.22 5.90 -7.19
C ALA A 113 6.48 5.06 -7.49
N GLY A 114 6.30 3.90 -8.10
CA GLY A 114 7.34 2.92 -8.36
C GLY A 114 7.56 1.90 -7.24
N GLN A 115 6.85 1.98 -6.11
CA GLN A 115 6.99 1.01 -5.03
C GLN A 115 6.19 -0.26 -5.34
N VAL A 116 6.81 -1.43 -5.14
CA VAL A 116 6.16 -2.74 -5.25
C VAL A 116 5.37 -3.01 -3.96
N LEU A 117 4.09 -3.35 -4.11
CA LEU A 117 3.15 -3.54 -3.01
C LEU A 117 2.97 -5.01 -2.64
N PHE A 118 2.84 -5.84 -3.66
CA PHE A 118 2.59 -7.27 -3.54
C PHE A 118 3.49 -8.01 -4.53
N GLU A 119 3.87 -9.22 -4.16
CA GLU A 119 4.60 -10.14 -5.05
C GLU A 119 3.96 -11.51 -5.03
N ILE A 120 4.09 -12.24 -6.14
CA ILE A 120 3.63 -13.61 -6.32
C ILE A 120 4.79 -14.41 -6.88
N GLY A 121 5.00 -15.63 -6.36
CA GLY A 121 5.95 -16.59 -6.91
C GLY A 121 5.36 -18.00 -6.99
N GLY A 122 5.88 -18.80 -7.92
CA GLY A 122 5.46 -20.19 -8.13
C GLY A 122 4.16 -20.36 -8.93
N LEU A 123 3.67 -19.32 -9.60
CA LEU A 123 2.48 -19.38 -10.46
C LEU A 123 2.86 -19.07 -11.92
N PRO A 124 2.12 -19.59 -12.92
CA PRO A 124 2.33 -19.19 -14.31
C PRO A 124 1.96 -17.72 -14.51
N GLU A 125 2.60 -17.07 -15.49
CA GLU A 125 2.45 -15.62 -15.72
C GLU A 125 0.99 -15.20 -15.93
N ALA A 126 0.23 -15.96 -16.71
CA ALA A 126 -1.18 -15.69 -16.98
C ALA A 126 -2.01 -15.65 -15.68
N ALA A 127 -1.83 -16.64 -14.81
CA ALA A 127 -2.48 -16.73 -13.51
C ALA A 127 -2.06 -15.57 -12.59
N ALA A 128 -0.76 -15.25 -12.54
CA ALA A 128 -0.25 -14.14 -11.74
C ALA A 128 -0.80 -12.78 -12.22
N LYS A 129 -0.91 -12.58 -13.53
CA LYS A 129 -1.44 -11.37 -14.15
C LYS A 129 -2.91 -11.15 -13.79
N ASP A 130 -3.73 -12.19 -13.88
CA ASP A 130 -5.15 -12.14 -13.49
C ASP A 130 -5.33 -11.86 -11.99
N CYS A 131 -4.53 -12.52 -11.16
CA CYS A 131 -4.53 -12.28 -9.71
C CYS A 131 -4.19 -10.82 -9.38
N LEU A 132 -3.08 -10.32 -9.91
CA LEU A 132 -2.60 -8.97 -9.62
C LEU A 132 -3.50 -7.89 -10.24
N ALA A 133 -4.18 -8.17 -11.35
CA ALA A 133 -5.22 -7.30 -11.89
C ALA A 133 -6.40 -7.15 -10.92
N ARG A 134 -6.89 -8.24 -10.33
CA ARG A 134 -7.94 -8.21 -9.30
C ARG A 134 -7.50 -7.45 -8.04
N VAL A 135 -6.24 -7.62 -7.63
CA VAL A 135 -5.66 -6.85 -6.52
C VAL A 135 -5.58 -5.36 -6.88
N ALA A 136 -5.21 -5.02 -8.11
CA ALA A 136 -5.11 -3.62 -8.55
C ALA A 136 -6.45 -2.86 -8.45
N TYR A 137 -7.58 -3.51 -8.75
CA TYR A 137 -8.91 -2.93 -8.58
C TYR A 137 -9.26 -2.58 -7.13
N LYS A 138 -8.59 -3.20 -6.15
CA LYS A 138 -8.77 -2.93 -4.71
C LYS A 138 -7.84 -1.82 -4.20
N MET A 139 -6.90 -1.35 -5.03
CA MET A 139 -5.97 -0.29 -4.67
C MET A 139 -6.58 1.08 -4.93
N PRO A 140 -6.34 2.08 -4.06
CA PRO A 140 -6.89 3.43 -4.22
C PRO A 140 -6.16 4.26 -5.30
N PHE A 141 -5.13 3.70 -5.94
CA PHE A 141 -4.31 4.36 -6.94
C PHE A 141 -3.90 3.41 -8.07
N LYS A 142 -3.47 3.99 -9.20
CA LYS A 142 -3.06 3.21 -10.38
C LYS A 142 -1.86 2.32 -10.08
N CYS A 143 -1.91 1.09 -10.57
CA CYS A 143 -0.85 0.11 -10.42
C CYS A 143 -0.53 -0.53 -11.78
N ARG A 144 0.65 -1.13 -11.89
CA ARG A 144 1.06 -1.95 -13.05
C ARG A 144 1.63 -3.29 -12.60
N PHE A 145 1.50 -4.28 -13.46
CA PHE A 145 2.18 -5.56 -13.35
C PHE A 145 3.67 -5.38 -13.69
N VAL A 146 4.54 -6.05 -12.94
CA VAL A 146 5.98 -6.09 -13.18
C VAL A 146 6.51 -7.51 -13.01
N THR A 147 7.45 -7.90 -13.86
CA THR A 147 8.21 -9.15 -13.74
C THR A 147 9.51 -8.92 -12.98
N ARG A 148 10.05 -9.98 -12.39
CA ARG A 148 11.39 -9.95 -11.81
C ARG A 148 12.42 -9.72 -12.91
N ARG A 149 13.31 -8.74 -12.70
CA ARG A 149 14.45 -8.53 -13.59
C ARG A 149 15.49 -9.62 -13.30
N PRO A 150 16.04 -10.30 -14.32
CA PRO A 150 17.22 -11.12 -14.11
C PRO A 150 18.34 -10.21 -13.60
N ASN A 151 19.06 -10.66 -12.56
CA ASN A 151 20.25 -9.97 -12.09
C ASN A 151 21.29 -10.07 -13.22
N VAL A 152 21.59 -8.95 -13.86
CA VAL A 152 22.82 -8.79 -14.65
C VAL A 152 23.94 -8.42 -13.70
#